data_AF-A0A1I7TH74-F1
#
_entry.id   AF-A0A1I7TH74-F1
#
_cell.length_a   1.000
_cell.length_b   1.000
_cell.length_c   1.000
_cell.angle_alpha   90.00
_cell.angle_beta   90.00
_cell.angle_gamma   90.00
#
_symmetry.space_group_name_H-M   'P 1'
#
loop_
_entity.id
_entity.type
_entity.pdbx_description
1 polymer ?
#
loop_
_entity_poly.entity_id
_entity_poly.type
_entity_poly.pdbx_seq_one_letter_code
_entity_poly.pdbx_strand_id
1 'polypeptide(L)'
;MTTFPLFQLPLLAMENVLCIMNTHQLILLSLVSSRAKRAVTNFARFKPIFSVHLEISVDPLIRVFTENEQWIFCWTKDKTRIGYDVEADIMGVTHELRHYSKKPVHELVKTYDYIKGVLRCQIEEVYFDLSLYPSLNELFTDWLCSQQRSIANMDITSNKEGFEHDLKYVLNNITVTDEIEAMNVIMDLPHEETTDPDFIGAFNKQFHIPDVEKWFDVKRSDGKVATVGYEFVLMSIGSTC
;
A
#
# COMPACT_ATOMS: atom_id res chain seq x y z
N MET A 1 12.26 41.54 0.26
CA MET A 1 11.90 40.42 1.17
C MET A 1 13.17 39.95 1.86
N THR A 2 13.17 39.84 3.17
CA THR A 2 14.29 39.27 3.94
C THR A 2 14.18 37.75 3.94
N THR A 3 15.26 37.05 3.61
CA THR A 3 15.30 35.59 3.58
C THR A 3 15.20 35.03 5.01
N PHE A 4 14.26 34.11 5.25
CA PHE A 4 14.16 33.41 6.54
C PHE A 4 15.21 32.30 6.62
N PRO A 5 16.18 32.38 7.55
CA PRO A 5 17.30 31.44 7.57
C PRO A 5 16.95 30.19 8.39
N LEU A 6 16.02 29.36 7.87
CA LEU A 6 15.50 28.16 8.56
C LEU A 6 16.58 27.31 9.23
N PHE A 7 17.68 27.03 8.52
CA PHE A 7 18.75 26.17 9.03
C PHE A 7 19.77 26.87 9.95
N GLN A 8 19.62 28.17 10.20
CA GLN A 8 20.41 28.91 11.18
C GLN A 8 19.68 29.04 12.52
N LEU A 9 18.42 28.57 12.61
CA LEU A 9 17.67 28.55 13.86
C LEU A 9 18.30 27.57 14.86
N PRO A 10 18.10 27.80 16.17
CA PRO A 10 18.33 26.76 17.17
C PRO A 10 17.57 25.48 16.82
N LEU A 11 18.15 24.31 17.15
CA LEU A 11 17.63 23.00 16.76
C LEU A 11 16.12 22.84 17.04
N LEU A 12 15.69 23.18 18.26
CA LEU A 12 14.30 23.07 18.67
C LEU A 12 13.35 23.95 17.83
N ALA A 13 13.77 25.17 17.49
CA ALA A 13 12.97 26.07 16.67
C ALA A 13 12.85 25.56 15.22
N MET A 14 13.94 25.01 14.67
CA MET A 14 13.92 24.37 13.35
C MET A 14 13.00 23.13 13.34
N GLU A 15 13.09 22.27 14.35
CA GLU A 15 12.24 21.06 14.46
C GLU A 15 10.76 21.41 14.58
N ASN A 16 10.40 22.46 15.32
CA ASN A 16 9.02 22.96 15.38
C ASN A 16 8.52 23.44 14.01
N VAL A 17 9.37 24.10 13.21
CA VAL A 17 9.01 24.49 11.84
C VAL A 17 8.84 23.27 10.94
N LEU A 18 9.66 22.22 11.09
CA LEU A 18 9.48 20.97 10.34
C LEU A 18 8.21 20.22 10.77
N CYS A 19 7.84 20.30 12.04
CA CYS A 19 6.66 19.62 12.60
C CYS A 19 5.32 20.18 12.09
N ILE A 20 5.29 21.41 11.60
CA ILE A 20 4.09 22.02 11.01
C ILE A 20 4.02 21.84 9.49
N MET A 21 5.04 21.24 8.88
CA MET A 21 5.05 20.96 7.44
C MET A 21 4.34 19.65 7.16
N ASN A 22 3.56 19.63 6.08
CA ASN A 22 2.95 18.41 5.58
C ASN A 22 3.97 17.50 4.88
N THR A 23 3.56 16.27 4.59
CA THR A 23 4.44 15.24 3.99
C THR A 23 5.09 15.72 2.70
N HIS A 24 4.30 16.32 1.80
CA HIS A 24 4.80 16.84 0.53
C HIS A 24 5.79 17.99 0.71
N GLN A 25 5.52 18.92 1.64
CA GLN A 25 6.43 20.02 1.95
C GLN A 25 7.77 19.52 2.52
N LEU A 26 7.76 18.49 3.37
CA LEU A 26 8.99 17.87 3.89
C LEU A 26 9.81 17.23 2.76
N ILE A 27 9.15 16.51 1.85
CA ILE A 27 9.80 15.91 0.66
C ILE A 27 10.37 17.02 -0.23
N LEU A 28 9.59 18.05 -0.56
CA LEU A 28 10.06 19.17 -1.37
C LEU A 28 11.24 19.91 -0.72
N LEU A 29 11.16 20.18 0.58
CA LEU A 29 12.25 20.82 1.32
C LEU A 29 13.53 19.98 1.23
N SER A 30 13.42 18.66 1.36
CA SER A 30 14.56 17.75 1.27
C SER A 30 15.25 17.79 -0.10
N LEU A 31 14.52 18.11 -1.17
CA LEU A 31 15.06 18.22 -2.53
C LEU A 31 15.83 19.53 -2.77
N VAL A 32 15.63 20.56 -1.93
CA VAL A 32 16.25 21.88 -2.12
C VAL A 32 17.77 21.85 -1.96
N SER A 33 18.30 21.08 -0.99
CA SER A 33 19.74 20.97 -0.77
C SER A 33 20.12 19.78 0.11
N SER A 34 21.40 19.38 0.08
CA SER A 34 21.91 18.34 0.99
C SER A 34 21.81 18.70 2.47
N ARG A 35 21.82 20.00 2.82
CA ARG A 35 21.60 20.47 4.19
C ARG A 35 20.13 20.31 4.59
N ALA A 36 19.21 20.66 3.70
CA ALA A 36 17.78 20.50 3.92
C ALA A 36 17.39 19.03 4.03
N LYS A 37 17.90 18.17 3.12
CA LYS A 37 17.74 16.72 3.19
C LYS A 37 18.15 16.17 4.55
N ARG A 38 19.34 16.53 5.04
CA ARG A 38 19.83 16.10 6.35
C ARG A 38 18.94 16.57 7.51
N ALA A 39 18.44 17.81 7.46
CA ALA A 39 17.55 18.34 8.49
C ALA A 39 16.24 17.54 8.54
N VAL A 40 15.59 17.29 7.40
CA VAL A 40 14.35 16.50 7.31
C VAL A 40 14.59 15.06 7.75
N THR A 41 15.67 14.43 7.30
CA THR A 41 16.00 13.04 7.70
C THR A 41 16.26 12.90 9.19
N ASN A 42 16.93 13.88 9.81
CA ASN A 42 17.16 13.87 11.25
C ASN A 42 15.85 14.06 12.03
N PHE A 43 14.97 14.95 11.56
CA PHE A 43 13.65 15.18 12.13
C PHE A 43 12.79 13.91 12.09
N ALA A 44 12.67 13.28 10.92
CA ALA A 44 11.85 12.08 10.73
C ALA A 44 12.30 10.88 11.59
N ARG A 45 13.60 10.77 11.89
CA ARG A 45 14.14 9.71 12.77
C ARG A 45 13.53 9.73 14.18
N PHE A 46 13.19 10.91 14.70
CA PHE A 46 12.70 11.06 16.07
C PHE A 46 11.18 11.13 16.18
N LYS A 47 10.49 11.20 15.03
CA LYS A 47 9.03 11.22 14.93
C LYS A 47 8.60 10.32 13.77
N PRO A 48 8.63 8.99 13.92
CA PRO A 48 8.13 8.07 12.91
C PRO A 48 6.60 8.16 12.90
N ILE A 49 6.06 9.12 12.15
CA ILE A 49 4.62 9.37 11.99
C ILE A 49 4.12 8.96 10.60
N PHE A 50 4.97 8.27 9.83
CA PHE A 50 4.74 8.00 8.41
C PHE A 50 4.55 6.50 8.18
N SER A 51 3.34 6.15 7.77
CA SER A 51 3.00 4.83 7.26
C SER A 51 2.93 4.88 5.74
N VAL A 52 3.43 3.85 5.05
CA VAL A 52 3.47 3.83 3.58
C VAL A 52 2.77 2.61 3.03
N HIS A 53 1.83 2.84 2.12
CA HIS A 53 1.17 1.80 1.34
C HIS A 53 1.62 1.93 -0.11
N LEU A 54 1.89 0.79 -0.74
CA LEU A 54 2.28 0.71 -2.14
C LEU A 54 1.22 -0.02 -2.94
N GLU A 55 0.92 0.48 -4.13
CA GLU A 55 -0.05 -0.16 -5.01
C GLU A 55 0.54 -0.31 -6.41
N ILE A 56 0.66 -1.56 -6.87
CA ILE A 56 0.94 -1.90 -8.26
C ILE A 56 -0.37 -2.25 -8.94
N SER A 57 -1.01 -1.21 -9.46
CA SER A 57 -2.24 -1.28 -10.24
C SER A 57 -2.06 -0.62 -11.62
N VAL A 58 -3.15 -0.30 -12.32
CA VAL A 58 -3.11 0.28 -13.67
C VAL A 58 -2.29 1.57 -13.66
N ASP A 59 -2.52 2.41 -12.65
CA ASP A 59 -1.72 3.59 -12.36
C ASP A 59 -1.05 3.41 -10.99
N PRO A 60 0.17 2.87 -10.93
CA PRO A 60 0.82 2.55 -9.66
C PRO A 60 1.00 3.81 -8.80
N LEU A 61 0.91 3.63 -7.48
CA LEU A 61 0.97 4.74 -6.53
C LEU A 61 1.69 4.41 -5.22
N ILE A 62 2.16 5.48 -4.55
CA ILE A 62 2.64 5.48 -3.17
C ILE A 62 1.66 6.32 -2.37
N ARG A 63 1.13 5.77 -1.29
CA ARG A 63 0.32 6.50 -0.32
C ARG A 63 1.11 6.65 0.97
N VAL A 64 1.28 7.88 1.43
CA VAL A 64 1.97 8.20 2.69
C VAL A 64 0.95 8.79 3.65
N PHE A 65 0.76 8.11 4.78
CA PHE A 65 -0.17 8.51 5.82
C PHE A 65 0.53 9.26 6.93
N THR A 66 -0.20 10.18 7.53
CA THR A 66 0.06 10.77 8.84
C THR A 66 -1.23 10.74 9.65
N GLU A 67 -1.21 11.21 10.89
CA GLU A 67 -2.40 11.19 11.76
C GLU A 67 -3.65 11.88 11.17
N ASN A 68 -3.50 12.91 10.33
CA ASN A 68 -4.64 13.75 9.90
C ASN A 68 -4.73 13.95 8.37
N GLU A 69 -3.74 13.49 7.62
CA GLU A 69 -3.69 13.65 6.17
C GLU A 69 -3.00 12.46 5.52
N GLN A 70 -3.32 12.24 4.25
CA GLN A 70 -2.62 11.31 3.39
C GLN A 70 -2.23 11.94 2.05
N TRP A 71 -1.07 11.54 1.54
CA TRP A 71 -0.52 12.00 0.27
C TRP A 71 -0.33 10.81 -0.68
N ILE A 72 -0.99 10.88 -1.82
CA ILE A 72 -0.91 9.90 -2.91
C ILE A 72 -0.02 10.46 -4.01
N PHE A 73 1.03 9.73 -4.35
CA PHE A 73 1.87 9.97 -5.51
C PHE A 73 1.57 8.90 -6.54
N CYS A 74 0.93 9.24 -7.64
CA CYS A 74 0.45 8.31 -8.66
C CYS A 74 1.15 8.56 -10.00
N TRP A 75 1.47 7.49 -10.74
CA TRP A 75 2.03 7.58 -12.09
C TRP A 75 1.11 6.95 -13.12
N THR A 76 0.73 7.73 -14.12
CA THR A 76 -0.15 7.30 -15.20
C THR A 76 0.51 7.42 -16.58
N LYS A 77 0.08 6.57 -17.52
CA LYS A 77 0.41 6.71 -18.95
C LYS A 77 -0.55 7.67 -19.67
N ASP A 78 -1.63 8.10 -19.01
CA ASP A 78 -2.60 9.03 -19.59
C ASP A 78 -2.24 10.48 -19.23
N LYS A 79 -1.86 11.25 -20.26
CA LYS A 79 -1.50 12.67 -20.08
C LYS A 79 -2.70 13.55 -19.70
N THR A 80 -3.93 13.10 -19.96
CA THR A 80 -5.13 13.89 -19.66
C THR A 80 -5.50 13.86 -18.19
N ARG A 81 -5.01 12.85 -17.47
CA ARG A 81 -5.28 12.64 -16.04
C ARG A 81 -4.20 13.26 -15.13
N ILE A 82 -3.21 13.98 -15.65
CA ILE A 82 -2.20 14.61 -14.78
C ILE A 82 -2.79 15.76 -13.99
N GLY A 83 -2.35 15.97 -12.76
CA GLY A 83 -2.89 17.04 -11.95
C GLY A 83 -2.60 16.91 -10.47
N TYR A 84 -3.29 17.78 -9.73
CA TYR A 84 -3.33 17.78 -8.28
C TYR A 84 -4.78 17.89 -7.86
N ASP A 85 -5.23 16.90 -7.07
CA ASP A 85 -6.59 16.81 -6.58
C ASP A 85 -6.58 16.74 -5.05
N VAL A 86 -7.64 17.25 -4.43
CA VAL A 86 -7.84 17.22 -2.98
C VAL A 86 -9.25 16.77 -2.67
N GLU A 87 -9.35 15.76 -1.82
CA GLU A 87 -10.61 15.24 -1.31
C GLU A 87 -10.56 15.25 0.23
N ALA A 88 -11.69 15.54 0.86
CA ALA A 88 -11.82 15.50 2.31
C ALA A 88 -13.03 14.66 2.68
N ASP A 89 -12.81 13.65 3.52
CA ASP A 89 -13.84 12.72 3.98
C ASP A 89 -13.79 12.57 5.51
N ILE A 90 -14.49 11.56 6.04
CA ILE A 90 -14.51 11.27 7.48
C ILE A 90 -13.15 10.76 8.01
N MET A 91 -12.26 10.28 7.15
CA MET A 91 -10.94 9.73 7.49
C MET A 91 -9.82 10.77 7.42
N GLY A 92 -10.06 11.93 6.80
CA GLY A 92 -9.13 13.06 6.79
C GLY A 92 -9.05 13.76 5.43
N VAL A 93 -7.92 14.44 5.19
CA VAL A 93 -7.65 15.10 3.90
C VAL A 93 -6.73 14.22 3.05
N THR A 94 -7.16 13.94 1.83
CA THR A 94 -6.42 13.19 0.81
C THR A 94 -5.91 14.14 -0.25
N HIS A 95 -4.60 14.15 -0.44
CA HIS A 95 -3.93 14.90 -1.49
C HIS A 95 -3.41 13.94 -2.55
N GLU A 96 -3.84 14.09 -3.81
CA GLU A 96 -3.35 13.26 -4.91
C GLU A 96 -2.52 14.09 -5.89
N LEU A 97 -1.30 13.62 -6.15
CA LEU A 97 -0.38 14.15 -7.14
C LEU A 97 -0.21 13.11 -8.25
N ARG A 98 -0.75 13.41 -9.42
CA ARG A 98 -0.75 12.49 -10.57
C ARG A 98 0.24 12.95 -11.63
N HIS A 99 1.24 12.11 -11.86
CA HIS A 99 2.35 12.39 -12.78
C HIS A 99 2.25 11.52 -14.04
N TYR A 100 2.58 12.10 -15.20
CA TYR A 100 2.76 11.30 -16.41
C TYR A 100 4.09 10.55 -16.37
N SER A 101 4.07 9.26 -16.68
CA SER A 101 5.28 8.46 -16.89
C SER A 101 5.10 7.43 -17.99
N LYS A 102 6.14 7.23 -18.80
CA LYS A 102 6.22 6.10 -19.75
C LYS A 102 6.54 4.78 -19.05
N LYS A 103 7.12 4.84 -17.85
CA LYS A 103 7.54 3.70 -17.04
C LYS A 103 7.03 3.87 -15.59
N PRO A 104 5.71 3.79 -15.36
CA PRO A 104 5.11 4.11 -14.06
C PRO A 104 5.73 3.35 -12.87
N VAL A 105 5.85 2.02 -12.97
CA VAL A 105 6.43 1.19 -11.89
C VAL A 105 7.88 1.58 -11.57
N HIS A 106 8.68 1.94 -12.57
CA HIS A 106 10.06 2.38 -12.33
C HIS A 106 10.13 3.73 -11.63
N GLU A 107 9.23 4.67 -11.94
CA GLU A 107 9.18 5.95 -11.24
C GLU A 107 8.64 5.78 -9.81
N LEU A 108 7.71 4.85 -9.57
CA LEU A 108 7.28 4.48 -8.23
C LEU A 108 8.46 3.99 -7.40
N VAL A 109 9.19 2.97 -7.88
CA VAL A 109 10.35 2.39 -7.18
C VAL A 109 11.37 3.46 -6.80
N LYS A 110 11.74 4.31 -7.78
CA LYS A 110 12.68 5.40 -7.58
C LYS A 110 12.19 6.43 -6.57
N THR A 111 10.90 6.76 -6.61
CA THR A 111 10.31 7.75 -5.70
C THR A 111 10.23 7.21 -4.28
N TYR A 112 9.83 5.95 -4.12
CA TYR A 112 9.84 5.29 -2.81
C TYR A 112 11.24 5.23 -2.21
N ASP A 113 12.27 4.83 -2.98
CA ASP A 113 13.66 4.78 -2.48
C ASP A 113 14.10 6.15 -1.94
N TYR A 114 13.69 7.24 -2.60
CA TYR A 114 13.93 8.58 -2.12
C TYR A 114 13.15 8.90 -0.84
N ILE A 115 11.83 8.67 -0.85
CA ILE A 115 10.92 8.94 0.28
C ILE A 115 11.39 8.18 1.52
N LYS A 116 11.65 6.87 1.41
CA LYS A 116 12.20 6.04 2.50
C LYS A 116 13.50 6.60 3.04
N GLY A 117 14.42 7.02 2.17
CA GLY A 117 15.68 7.61 2.59
C GLY A 117 15.52 8.92 3.37
N VAL A 118 14.48 9.70 3.07
CA VAL A 118 14.20 10.99 3.71
C VAL A 118 13.36 10.84 4.97
N LEU A 119 12.22 10.14 4.89
CA LEU A 119 11.24 10.01 5.96
C LEU A 119 11.50 8.84 6.90
N ARG A 120 12.43 7.93 6.56
CA ARG A 120 12.75 6.73 7.35
C ARG A 120 11.52 5.84 7.63
N CYS A 121 10.53 5.92 6.76
CA CYS A 121 9.28 5.17 6.85
C CYS A 121 9.47 3.70 6.45
N GLN A 122 8.49 2.88 6.83
CA GLN A 122 8.37 1.48 6.47
C GLN A 122 7.12 1.27 5.60
N ILE A 123 7.16 0.27 4.74
CA ILE A 123 5.98 -0.25 4.04
C ILE A 123 5.17 -1.03 5.07
N GLU A 124 3.90 -0.66 5.20
CA GLU A 124 2.93 -1.36 6.04
C GLU A 124 2.04 -2.26 5.17
N GLU A 125 1.65 -1.77 4.00
CA GLU A 125 0.72 -2.47 3.12
C GLU A 125 1.19 -2.45 1.66
N VAL A 126 0.92 -3.54 0.95
CA VAL A 126 1.15 -3.65 -0.48
C VAL A 126 -0.08 -4.25 -1.16
N TYR A 127 -0.63 -3.53 -2.12
CA TYR A 127 -1.54 -4.09 -3.12
C TYR A 127 -0.77 -4.41 -4.40
N PHE A 128 -0.91 -5.63 -4.90
CA PHE A 128 -0.15 -6.11 -6.04
C PHE A 128 -1.02 -6.91 -7.03
N ASP A 129 -1.39 -6.27 -8.14
CA ASP A 129 -2.02 -6.96 -9.27
C ASP A 129 -0.94 -7.55 -10.20
N LEU A 130 -0.76 -8.87 -10.12
CA LEU A 130 0.22 -9.63 -10.88
C LEU A 130 -0.08 -9.64 -12.39
N SER A 131 -1.31 -9.33 -12.79
CA SER A 131 -1.74 -9.42 -14.19
C SER A 131 -1.32 -8.22 -15.05
N LEU A 132 -0.97 -7.09 -14.42
CA LEU A 132 -0.73 -5.82 -15.11
C LEU A 132 0.67 -5.69 -15.66
N TYR A 133 1.68 -6.12 -14.89
CA TYR A 133 3.08 -6.05 -15.29
C TYR A 133 3.82 -7.39 -15.12
N PRO A 134 3.39 -8.50 -15.76
CA PRO A 134 3.95 -9.83 -15.51
C PRO A 134 5.48 -9.90 -15.61
N SER A 135 6.05 -9.25 -16.62
CA SER A 135 7.51 -9.22 -16.82
C SER A 135 8.29 -8.44 -15.75
N LEU A 136 7.60 -7.73 -14.86
CA LEU A 136 8.19 -6.95 -13.76
C LEU A 136 7.87 -7.56 -12.39
N ASN A 137 7.07 -8.63 -12.32
CA ASN A 137 6.60 -9.18 -11.05
C ASN A 137 7.77 -9.62 -10.16
N GLU A 138 8.64 -10.50 -10.67
CA GLU A 138 9.84 -10.94 -9.95
C GLU A 138 10.74 -9.76 -9.54
N LEU A 139 10.96 -8.80 -10.44
CA LEU A 139 11.82 -7.64 -10.18
C LEU A 139 11.23 -6.74 -9.08
N PHE A 140 9.92 -6.57 -9.05
CA PHE A 140 9.23 -5.81 -8.00
C PHE A 140 9.25 -6.57 -6.67
N THR A 141 9.05 -7.89 -6.68
CA THR A 141 9.20 -8.74 -5.49
C THR A 141 10.61 -8.66 -4.91
N ASP A 142 11.64 -8.80 -5.75
CA ASP A 142 13.04 -8.70 -5.33
C ASP A 142 13.34 -7.33 -4.73
N TRP A 143 12.80 -6.27 -5.34
CA TRP A 143 12.91 -4.92 -4.81
C TRP A 143 12.20 -4.79 -3.46
N LEU A 144 10.95 -5.25 -3.31
CA LEU A 144 10.23 -5.24 -2.03
C LEU A 144 11.05 -5.95 -0.94
N CYS A 145 11.59 -7.14 -1.23
CA CYS A 145 12.47 -7.89 -0.33
C CYS A 145 13.74 -7.12 0.06
N SER A 146 14.30 -6.34 -0.87
CA SER A 146 15.44 -5.46 -0.59
C SER A 146 15.07 -4.30 0.33
N GLN A 147 13.79 -3.90 0.33
CA GLN A 147 13.29 -2.84 1.19
C GLN A 147 13.01 -3.37 2.60
N GLN A 148 12.22 -4.43 2.72
CA GLN A 148 11.76 -5.06 3.96
C GLN A 148 11.49 -6.54 3.71
N ARG A 149 11.98 -7.41 4.62
CA ARG A 149 11.70 -8.86 4.54
C ARG A 149 10.30 -9.23 5.01
N SER A 150 9.73 -8.39 5.87
CA SER A 150 8.40 -8.57 6.45
C SER A 150 7.53 -7.37 6.15
N ILE A 151 6.31 -7.62 5.70
CA ILE A 151 5.27 -6.62 5.42
C ILE A 151 4.04 -7.01 6.24
N ALA A 152 3.34 -6.05 6.84
CA ALA A 152 2.21 -6.35 7.70
C ALA A 152 1.05 -6.92 6.88
N ASN A 153 0.64 -6.18 5.85
CA ASN A 153 -0.53 -6.50 5.03
C ASN A 153 -0.16 -6.60 3.56
N MET A 154 -0.66 -7.62 2.87
CA MET A 154 -0.45 -7.76 1.44
C MET A 154 -1.66 -8.36 0.73
N ASP A 155 -2.17 -7.61 -0.25
CA ASP A 155 -3.27 -8.01 -1.12
C ASP A 155 -2.73 -8.33 -2.50
N ILE A 156 -2.95 -9.56 -2.96
CA ILE A 156 -2.43 -10.03 -4.24
C ILE A 156 -3.59 -10.46 -5.13
N THR A 157 -3.71 -9.82 -6.28
CA THR A 157 -4.75 -10.12 -7.26
C THR A 157 -4.17 -10.52 -8.61
N SER A 158 -4.95 -11.24 -9.40
CA SER A 158 -4.66 -11.52 -10.81
C SER A 158 -5.95 -11.84 -11.55
N ASN A 159 -6.09 -11.32 -12.77
CA ASN A 159 -7.19 -11.64 -13.68
C ASN A 159 -6.76 -12.48 -14.91
N LYS A 160 -5.51 -12.96 -14.93
CA LYS A 160 -4.94 -13.77 -16.02
C LYS A 160 -4.52 -15.13 -15.51
N GLU A 161 -4.68 -16.14 -16.35
CA GLU A 161 -4.08 -17.46 -16.16
C GLU A 161 -2.55 -17.39 -16.17
N GLY A 162 -1.86 -18.33 -15.51
CA GLY A 162 -0.40 -18.43 -15.52
C GLY A 162 0.32 -17.58 -14.46
N PHE A 163 -0.42 -17.00 -13.50
CA PHE A 163 0.12 -16.19 -12.40
C PHE A 163 0.60 -17.02 -11.20
N GLU A 164 0.40 -18.34 -11.22
CA GLU A 164 0.71 -19.25 -10.11
C GLU A 164 2.21 -19.24 -9.79
N HIS A 165 3.04 -19.10 -10.83
CA HIS A 165 4.49 -18.94 -10.68
C HIS A 165 4.84 -17.66 -9.91
N ASP A 166 4.28 -16.52 -10.33
CA ASP A 166 4.59 -15.22 -9.74
C ASP A 166 4.04 -15.10 -8.31
N LEU A 167 2.83 -15.61 -8.08
CA LEU A 167 2.24 -15.69 -6.74
C LEU A 167 3.11 -16.52 -5.79
N LYS A 168 3.51 -17.71 -6.24
CA LYS A 168 4.41 -18.57 -5.47
C LYS A 168 5.76 -17.89 -5.25
N TYR A 169 6.26 -17.13 -6.22
CA TYR A 169 7.49 -16.35 -6.05
C TYR A 169 7.34 -15.29 -4.97
N VAL A 170 6.26 -14.50 -4.97
CA VAL A 170 5.97 -13.50 -3.94
C VAL A 170 5.93 -14.14 -2.55
N LEU A 171 5.11 -15.18 -2.39
CA LEU A 171 4.87 -15.83 -1.09
C LEU A 171 6.09 -16.55 -0.51
N ASN A 172 7.01 -17.03 -1.36
CA ASN A 172 8.24 -17.66 -0.89
C ASN A 172 9.31 -16.65 -0.47
N ASN A 173 9.25 -15.41 -0.98
CA ASN A 173 10.29 -14.40 -0.78
C ASN A 173 9.90 -13.35 0.27
N ILE A 174 8.61 -13.04 0.41
CA ILE A 174 8.11 -12.03 1.35
C ILE A 174 7.38 -12.72 2.49
N THR A 175 7.78 -12.42 3.72
CA THR A 175 7.01 -12.81 4.90
C THR A 175 5.92 -11.78 5.14
N VAL A 176 4.67 -12.20 5.18
CA VAL A 176 3.57 -11.33 5.59
C VAL A 176 3.21 -11.68 7.03
N THR A 177 3.16 -10.67 7.91
CA THR A 177 3.11 -10.91 9.36
C THR A 177 1.71 -10.87 9.94
N ASP A 178 0.80 -10.12 9.32
CA ASP A 178 -0.56 -9.93 9.83
C ASP A 178 -1.58 -10.60 8.89
N GLU A 179 -1.92 -9.99 7.75
CA GLU A 179 -2.97 -10.49 6.85
C GLU A 179 -2.46 -10.71 5.41
N ILE A 180 -2.71 -11.92 4.88
CA ILE A 180 -2.54 -12.27 3.46
C ILE A 180 -3.91 -12.60 2.89
N GLU A 181 -4.39 -11.81 1.93
CA GLU A 181 -5.53 -12.19 1.11
C GLU A 181 -5.03 -12.81 -0.21
N ALA A 182 -4.82 -14.14 -0.19
CA ALA A 182 -4.36 -14.92 -1.34
C ALA A 182 -5.35 -16.05 -1.68
N MET A 183 -6.52 -15.65 -2.20
CA MET A 183 -7.64 -16.55 -2.52
C MET A 183 -7.22 -17.77 -3.37
N ASN A 184 -6.42 -17.56 -4.42
CA ASN A 184 -6.11 -18.62 -5.37
C ASN A 184 -5.19 -19.72 -4.81
N VAL A 185 -4.35 -19.42 -3.80
CA VAL A 185 -3.55 -20.45 -3.10
C VAL A 185 -4.42 -21.33 -2.21
N ILE A 186 -5.44 -20.73 -1.59
CA ILE A 186 -6.41 -21.46 -0.78
C ILE A 186 -7.24 -22.39 -1.68
N MET A 187 -7.59 -21.95 -2.89
CA MET A 187 -8.33 -22.76 -3.87
C MET A 187 -7.50 -23.90 -4.49
N ASP A 188 -6.16 -23.83 -4.47
CA ASP A 188 -5.31 -24.97 -4.88
C ASP A 188 -5.28 -26.10 -3.85
N LEU A 189 -5.76 -25.87 -2.62
CA LEU A 189 -5.91 -26.93 -1.62
C LEU A 189 -7.13 -27.78 -1.95
N PRO A 190 -7.16 -29.09 -1.55
CA PRO A 190 -8.36 -29.89 -1.67
C PRO A 190 -9.48 -29.23 -0.87
N HIS A 191 -10.49 -28.73 -1.58
CA HIS A 191 -11.60 -28.01 -1.00
C HIS A 191 -12.93 -28.45 -1.63
N GLU A 192 -14.00 -28.29 -0.86
CA GLU A 192 -15.38 -28.49 -1.32
C GLU A 192 -16.19 -27.25 -0.95
N GLU A 193 -17.03 -26.76 -1.87
CA GLU A 193 -17.93 -25.65 -1.56
C GLU A 193 -18.95 -26.12 -0.52
N THR A 194 -19.07 -25.38 0.58
CA THR A 194 -20.07 -25.66 1.62
C THR A 194 -21.23 -24.67 1.51
N THR A 195 -22.43 -25.21 1.56
CA THR A 195 -23.69 -24.43 1.50
C THR A 195 -24.53 -24.68 2.75
N ASP A 196 -23.93 -25.19 3.82
CA ASP A 196 -24.60 -25.52 5.08
C ASP A 196 -25.21 -24.26 5.73
N PRO A 197 -26.55 -24.11 5.71
CA PRO A 197 -27.21 -22.91 6.21
C PRO A 197 -27.13 -22.78 7.73
N ASP A 198 -26.96 -23.89 8.47
CA ASP A 198 -26.84 -23.86 9.93
C ASP A 198 -25.46 -23.33 10.33
N PHE A 199 -24.41 -23.74 9.61
CA PHE A 199 -23.06 -23.18 9.76
C PHE A 199 -23.04 -21.69 9.41
N ILE A 200 -23.54 -21.32 8.23
CA ILE A 200 -23.57 -19.93 7.76
C ILE A 200 -24.35 -19.05 8.74
N GLY A 201 -25.50 -19.51 9.21
CA GLY A 201 -26.32 -18.81 10.19
C GLY A 201 -25.61 -18.64 11.55
N ALA A 202 -24.92 -19.67 12.03
CA ALA A 202 -24.14 -19.61 13.26
C ALA A 202 -22.95 -18.66 13.14
N PHE A 203 -22.24 -18.71 12.02
CA PHE A 203 -21.07 -17.86 11.74
C PHE A 203 -21.45 -16.39 11.63
N ASN A 204 -22.47 -16.04 10.83
CA ASN A 204 -22.94 -14.66 10.68
C ASN A 204 -23.42 -14.09 12.02
N LYS A 205 -24.09 -14.91 12.84
CA LYS A 205 -24.50 -14.53 14.19
C LYS A 205 -23.32 -14.28 15.12
N GLN A 206 -22.23 -15.04 14.98
CA GLN A 206 -21.06 -14.95 15.85
C GLN A 206 -20.10 -13.82 15.46
N PHE A 207 -19.88 -13.60 14.16
CA PHE A 207 -18.85 -12.69 13.66
C PHE A 207 -19.38 -11.40 13.02
N HIS A 208 -20.69 -11.27 12.81
CA HIS A 208 -21.35 -10.07 12.26
C HIS A 208 -20.79 -9.61 10.91
N ILE A 209 -20.43 -10.56 10.04
CA ILE A 209 -19.93 -10.29 8.68
C ILE A 209 -21.13 -10.35 7.71
N PRO A 210 -21.51 -9.27 7.01
CA PRO A 210 -22.76 -9.26 6.25
C PRO A 210 -22.72 -9.89 4.86
N ASP A 211 -21.56 -10.03 4.18
CA ASP A 211 -21.59 -10.22 2.72
C ASP A 211 -20.61 -11.29 2.18
N VAL A 212 -20.56 -12.46 2.82
CA VAL A 212 -19.81 -13.62 2.30
C VAL A 212 -20.63 -14.34 1.21
N GLU A 213 -20.18 -14.27 -0.05
CA GLU A 213 -20.85 -14.86 -1.21
C GLU A 213 -20.70 -16.39 -1.29
N LYS A 214 -19.52 -16.92 -0.93
CA LYS A 214 -19.21 -18.36 -1.03
C LYS A 214 -18.43 -18.87 0.16
N TRP A 215 -18.56 -20.16 0.46
CA TRP A 215 -17.87 -20.82 1.55
C TRP A 215 -17.19 -22.09 1.07
N PHE A 216 -15.98 -22.37 1.56
CA PHE A 216 -15.18 -23.52 1.14
C PHE A 216 -14.65 -24.27 2.35
N ASP A 217 -14.91 -25.57 2.41
CA ASP A 217 -14.31 -26.50 3.36
C ASP A 217 -12.97 -26.99 2.81
N VAL A 218 -11.89 -26.54 3.43
CA VAL A 218 -10.51 -26.84 3.04
C VAL A 218 -9.97 -27.97 3.92
N LYS A 219 -9.49 -29.05 3.29
CA LYS A 219 -8.88 -30.17 4.00
C LYS A 219 -7.44 -29.85 4.37
N ARG A 220 -7.16 -29.84 5.67
CA ARG A 220 -5.84 -29.56 6.26
C ARG A 220 -4.95 -30.80 6.26
N SER A 221 -3.63 -30.60 6.34
CA SER A 221 -2.63 -31.67 6.43
C SER A 221 -2.74 -32.51 7.70
N ASP A 222 -3.36 -31.98 8.76
CA ASP A 222 -3.67 -32.68 10.01
C ASP A 222 -4.95 -33.56 9.93
N GLY A 223 -5.58 -33.64 8.75
CA GLY A 223 -6.80 -34.40 8.51
C GLY A 223 -8.08 -33.71 8.98
N LYS A 224 -8.00 -32.51 9.56
CA LYS A 224 -9.16 -31.68 9.92
C LYS A 224 -9.62 -30.83 8.74
N VAL A 225 -10.80 -30.26 8.87
CA VAL A 225 -11.38 -29.33 7.89
C VAL A 225 -11.39 -27.93 8.50
N ALA A 226 -11.03 -26.93 7.71
CA ALA A 226 -11.23 -25.52 8.02
C ALA A 226 -12.16 -24.91 6.97
N THR A 227 -13.13 -24.12 7.40
CA THR A 227 -14.06 -23.43 6.49
C THR A 227 -13.58 -22.00 6.26
N VAL A 228 -13.51 -21.58 5.00
CA VAL A 228 -13.10 -20.25 4.57
C VAL A 228 -14.27 -19.57 3.87
N GLY A 229 -14.57 -18.34 4.26
CA GLY A 229 -15.57 -17.49 3.59
C GLY A 229 -14.94 -16.59 2.54
N TYR A 230 -15.61 -16.42 1.42
CA TYR A 230 -15.27 -15.51 0.32
C TYR A 230 -16.24 -14.33 0.28
N GLU A 231 -15.76 -13.13 0.53
CA GLU A 231 -16.49 -11.87 0.36
C GLU A 231 -15.98 -11.17 -0.90
N PHE A 232 -16.85 -10.92 -1.87
CA PHE A 232 -16.53 -10.02 -2.98
C PHE A 232 -16.75 -8.60 -2.44
N VAL A 233 -15.68 -7.90 -2.05
CA VAL A 233 -15.80 -6.46 -1.83
C VAL A 233 -15.96 -5.78 -3.19
N LEU A 234 -17.18 -5.83 -3.73
CA LEU A 234 -17.65 -4.82 -4.67
C LEU A 234 -17.77 -3.53 -3.86
N MET A 235 -16.70 -2.75 -3.80
CA MET A 235 -16.86 -1.32 -3.57
C MET A 235 -17.65 -0.77 -4.76
N SER A 236 -18.97 -0.69 -4.55
CA SER A 236 -19.85 0.23 -5.24
C SER A 236 -19.21 1.62 -5.19
N ILE A 237 -18.61 2.03 -6.29
CA ILE A 237 -18.39 3.45 -6.54
C ILE A 237 -19.79 4.00 -6.76
N GLY A 238 -20.36 4.58 -5.71
CA GLY A 238 -21.60 5.34 -5.78
C GLY A 238 -21.44 6.46 -6.79
N SER A 239 -21.96 6.26 -8.00
CA SER A 239 -22.38 7.35 -8.86
C SER A 239 -23.76 7.81 -8.37
N THR A 240 -23.75 8.71 -7.40
CA THR A 240 -24.86 9.64 -7.18
C THR A 240 -24.36 11.05 -7.45
N CYS A 241 -24.39 11.41 -8.74
CA CYS A 241 -24.84 12.65 -9.37
C CYS A 241 -24.31 12.72 -10.80
#